data_AF-A0A9P5YZX6-F1
#
_entry.id   AF-A0A9P5YZX6-F1
#
_cell.length_a   1.000
_cell.length_b   1.000
_cell.length_c   1.000
_cell.angle_alpha   90.00
_cell.angle_beta   90.00
_cell.angle_gamma   90.00
#
_symmetry.space_group_name_H-M   'P 1'
#
loop_
_entity.id
_entity.type
_entity.pdbx_description
1 polymer ?
#
loop_
_entity_poly.entity_id
_entity_poly.type
_entity_poly.pdbx_seq_one_letter_code
_entity_poly.pdbx_strand_id
1 'polypeptide(L)'
;MADFTLVDPKGWEYDLHSVYSAYMGYFQIYNVPWYDRSWGHMFESFEEFLAFSWPVITVTDALSGRAHIVTRLNSIGAFLKMIKTRFGETLPQAPNILQITPFETTSRHLRNVSDYSSYKKLHSTLPAVVLSAIKARVKSGDPKTIKEIWEKRDKTFLAISFEVNERNEKSVLEWGYAAVRCAHLDQLGHWPPIPDTNYRKGHYIVADYVDKVINKYSPNYPWQYVFGESQVIPKIKLPQIIQSVISSLASPDSETTPNQLVLVGHNIYGSLARLDEMKIKIPHNMLIIDTMVYERALYSNGLRGVIQDPKSDKARLSGSSLSFENFLFSLTLPLPLNTSGKEKAPAPPLILPQCTLHNSGNDAFLCLLALQKLLEPTGTAAPSVRKLRPMGSMPNPAMLNMAATIPMINFPVSSPMLYPVSASGSLTPASTPPMSRPATVYDLASEFGQMQLSMGRGNSGGATHLTAPSRLANGRRLHSFPGLQPKVDDTK
;
A
#
# COMPACT_ATOMS: atom_id res chain seq x y z
N MET A 1 18.94 -32.69 0.34
CA MET A 1 19.24 -31.24 0.27
C MET A 1 18.72 -30.78 -1.07
N ALA A 2 17.75 -29.86 -1.12
CA ALA A 2 17.25 -29.37 -2.40
C ALA A 2 18.30 -28.41 -2.99
N ASP A 3 18.71 -28.64 -4.24
CA ASP A 3 19.67 -27.77 -4.93
C ASP A 3 19.11 -26.34 -5.02
N PHE A 4 19.80 -25.42 -4.35
CA PHE A 4 19.41 -24.01 -4.28
C PHE A 4 20.04 -23.25 -5.45
N THR A 5 19.52 -23.46 -6.65
CA THR A 5 20.02 -22.79 -7.85
C THR A 5 19.19 -21.54 -8.14
N LEU A 6 19.84 -20.38 -8.22
CA LEU A 6 19.21 -19.12 -8.62
C LEU A 6 19.55 -18.81 -10.08
N VAL A 7 18.57 -18.33 -10.84
CA VAL A 7 18.71 -17.99 -12.26
C VAL A 7 18.13 -16.60 -12.55
N ASP A 8 18.68 -15.94 -13.56
CA ASP A 8 18.09 -14.71 -14.13
C ASP A 8 16.74 -15.05 -14.80
N PRO A 9 15.65 -14.32 -14.50
CA PRO A 9 14.36 -14.49 -15.18
C PRO A 9 14.39 -14.24 -16.69
N LYS A 10 15.36 -13.50 -17.21
CA LYS A 10 15.47 -13.22 -18.65
C LYS A 10 15.61 -14.53 -19.44
N GLY A 11 14.77 -14.72 -20.46
CA GLY A 11 14.72 -15.94 -21.28
C GLY A 11 13.85 -17.07 -20.72
N TRP A 12 13.20 -16.86 -19.56
CA TRP A 12 12.17 -17.76 -19.00
C TRP A 12 10.77 -17.23 -19.33
N GLU A 13 10.32 -17.53 -20.54
CA GLU A 13 9.21 -16.79 -21.16
C GLU A 13 8.03 -17.68 -21.53
N TYR A 14 8.12 -19.00 -21.41
CA TYR A 14 7.06 -19.89 -21.88
C TYR A 14 6.29 -20.47 -20.70
N ASP A 15 5.01 -20.16 -20.58
CA ASP A 15 4.15 -20.73 -19.53
C ASP A 15 4.06 -22.26 -19.71
N LEU A 16 4.45 -23.02 -18.68
CA LEU A 16 4.59 -24.47 -18.78
C LEU A 16 3.27 -25.18 -19.12
N HIS A 17 2.17 -24.74 -18.51
CA HIS A 17 0.86 -25.33 -18.78
C HIS A 17 0.41 -25.00 -20.21
N SER A 18 0.75 -23.81 -20.70
CA SER A 18 0.48 -23.42 -22.08
C SER A 18 1.24 -24.27 -23.10
N VAL A 19 2.48 -24.72 -22.79
CA VAL A 19 3.24 -25.63 -23.65
C VAL A 19 2.45 -26.92 -23.88
N TYR A 20 1.97 -27.54 -22.81
CA TYR A 20 1.13 -28.75 -22.90
C TYR A 20 -0.13 -28.49 -23.73
N SER A 21 -0.90 -27.44 -23.40
CA SER A 21 -2.15 -27.15 -24.10
C SER A 21 -1.94 -26.81 -25.58
N ALA A 22 -0.82 -26.18 -25.93
CA ALA A 22 -0.48 -25.84 -27.31
C ALA A 22 -0.22 -27.11 -28.14
N TYR A 23 0.45 -28.12 -27.59
CA TYR A 23 0.61 -29.41 -28.26
C TYR A 23 -0.73 -30.14 -28.44
N MET A 24 -1.57 -30.18 -27.41
CA MET A 24 -2.90 -30.79 -27.54
C MET A 24 -3.74 -30.12 -28.63
N GLY A 25 -3.73 -28.78 -28.68
CA GLY A 25 -4.37 -28.02 -29.75
C GLY A 25 -3.75 -28.27 -31.13
N TYR A 26 -2.43 -28.35 -31.21
CA TYR A 26 -1.71 -28.70 -32.44
C TYR A 26 -2.12 -30.08 -32.96
N PHE A 27 -2.19 -31.10 -32.10
CA PHE A 27 -2.60 -32.44 -32.52
C PHE A 27 -4.02 -32.45 -33.07
N GLN A 28 -4.93 -31.71 -32.44
CA GLN A 28 -6.30 -31.59 -32.89
C GLN A 28 -6.41 -30.87 -34.25
N ILE A 29 -5.72 -29.74 -34.43
CA ILE A 29 -5.80 -28.94 -35.66
C ILE A 29 -5.22 -29.69 -36.86
N TYR A 30 -4.11 -30.39 -36.66
CA TYR A 30 -3.40 -31.10 -37.74
C TYR A 30 -3.78 -32.58 -37.83
N ASN A 31 -4.80 -33.01 -37.08
CA ASN A 31 -5.26 -34.40 -37.02
C ASN A 31 -4.11 -35.40 -36.79
N VAL A 32 -3.20 -35.07 -35.87
CA VAL A 32 -2.06 -35.93 -35.52
C VAL A 32 -2.58 -37.04 -34.60
N PRO A 33 -2.46 -38.33 -34.99
CA PRO A 33 -2.86 -39.45 -34.14
C PRO A 33 -1.80 -39.70 -33.06
N TRP A 34 -1.66 -38.74 -32.13
CA TRP A 34 -0.63 -38.73 -31.10
C TRP A 34 -0.74 -39.94 -30.16
N TYR A 35 -1.95 -40.45 -29.95
CA TYR A 35 -2.24 -41.62 -29.11
C TYR A 35 -1.69 -42.93 -29.69
N ASP A 36 -1.43 -43.00 -31.00
CA ASP A 36 -0.78 -44.15 -31.66
C ASP A 36 0.75 -44.01 -31.70
N ARG A 37 1.29 -42.86 -31.25
CA ARG A 37 2.74 -42.61 -31.24
C ARG A 37 3.39 -43.18 -29.99
N SER A 38 4.64 -43.62 -30.12
CA SER A 38 5.36 -44.22 -28.99
C SER A 38 5.61 -43.23 -27.83
N TRP A 39 5.66 -41.93 -28.13
CA TRP A 39 5.75 -40.84 -27.15
C TRP A 39 4.38 -40.32 -26.68
N GLY A 40 3.27 -40.85 -27.21
CA GLY A 40 1.90 -40.38 -26.96
C GLY A 40 1.50 -40.40 -25.50
N HIS A 41 1.98 -41.38 -24.73
CA HIS A 41 1.73 -41.49 -23.28
C HIS A 41 2.09 -40.22 -22.50
N MET A 42 3.12 -39.46 -22.93
CA MET A 42 3.49 -38.17 -22.29
C MET A 42 2.47 -37.05 -22.50
N PHE A 43 1.43 -37.28 -23.32
CA PHE A 43 0.35 -36.32 -23.58
C PHE A 43 -1.03 -36.87 -23.16
N GLU A 44 -1.10 -38.04 -22.52
CA GLU A 44 -2.35 -38.58 -21.96
C GLU A 44 -2.95 -37.65 -20.90
N SER A 45 -2.09 -36.99 -20.12
CA SER A 45 -2.48 -35.97 -19.16
C SER A 45 -1.36 -34.95 -18.96
N PHE A 46 -1.70 -33.83 -18.31
CA PHE A 46 -0.68 -32.87 -17.89
C PHE A 46 0.28 -33.50 -16.86
N GLU A 47 -0.16 -34.48 -16.06
CA GLU A 47 0.70 -35.17 -15.11
C GLU A 47 1.78 -36.00 -15.82
N GLU A 48 1.40 -36.77 -16.84
CA GLU A 48 2.36 -37.54 -17.66
C GLU A 48 3.32 -36.63 -18.42
N PHE A 49 2.84 -35.46 -18.86
CA PHE A 49 3.68 -34.44 -19.50
C PHE A 49 4.77 -33.90 -18.55
N LEU A 50 4.48 -33.84 -17.24
CA LEU A 50 5.45 -33.38 -16.25
C LEU A 50 6.58 -34.38 -16.00
N ALA A 51 6.43 -35.65 -16.36
CA ALA A 51 7.43 -36.70 -16.17
C ALA A 51 8.80 -36.39 -16.84
N PHE A 52 8.83 -35.42 -17.78
CA PHE A 52 10.07 -34.88 -18.35
C PHE A 52 10.96 -34.14 -17.31
N SER A 53 10.46 -33.85 -16.10
CA SER A 53 11.19 -33.10 -15.08
C SER A 53 11.54 -31.68 -15.56
N TRP A 54 10.51 -30.89 -15.85
CA TRP A 54 10.64 -29.55 -16.43
C TRP A 54 11.40 -28.60 -15.50
N PRO A 55 12.51 -27.98 -15.96
CA PRO A 55 13.12 -26.87 -15.25
C PRO A 55 12.20 -25.65 -15.39
N VAL A 56 11.87 -25.01 -14.27
CA VAL A 56 10.93 -23.90 -14.18
C VAL A 56 11.35 -22.84 -13.15
N ILE A 57 10.81 -21.64 -13.33
CA ILE A 57 10.76 -20.58 -12.32
C ILE A 57 9.34 -20.00 -12.23
N THR A 58 9.07 -19.21 -11.19
CA THR A 58 7.82 -18.41 -11.09
C THR A 58 8.11 -16.94 -11.37
N VAL A 59 7.30 -16.35 -12.25
CA VAL A 59 7.39 -14.94 -12.64
C VAL A 59 6.00 -14.32 -12.69
N THR A 60 5.95 -13.00 -12.65
CA THR A 60 4.76 -12.21 -12.94
C THR A 60 4.89 -11.63 -14.34
N ASP A 61 3.86 -11.75 -15.16
CA ASP A 61 3.82 -11.11 -16.47
C ASP A 61 3.77 -9.58 -16.32
N ALA A 62 4.70 -8.88 -16.96
CA ALA A 62 4.80 -7.43 -16.96
C ALA A 62 3.51 -6.77 -17.47
N LEU A 63 2.85 -7.37 -18.45
CA LEU A 63 1.67 -6.79 -19.10
C LEU A 63 0.37 -7.06 -18.34
N SER A 64 0.08 -8.33 -18.06
CA SER A 64 -1.18 -8.74 -17.42
C SER A 64 -1.15 -8.68 -15.88
N GLY A 65 0.05 -8.68 -15.27
CA GLY A 65 0.20 -8.75 -13.81
C GLY A 65 -0.12 -10.11 -13.20
N ARG A 66 -0.38 -11.15 -14.03
CA ARG A 66 -0.64 -12.51 -13.58
C ARG A 66 0.67 -13.25 -13.34
N ALA A 67 0.72 -14.15 -12.37
CA ALA A 67 1.89 -15.00 -12.15
C ALA A 67 1.78 -16.32 -12.89
N HIS A 68 2.92 -16.82 -13.35
CA HIS A 68 3.08 -17.98 -14.22
C HIS A 68 4.22 -18.88 -13.72
N ILE A 69 4.09 -20.18 -13.98
CA ILE A 69 5.19 -21.14 -13.89
C ILE A 69 5.77 -21.25 -15.29
N VAL A 70 6.96 -20.72 -15.49
CA VAL A 70 7.56 -20.58 -16.83
C VAL A 70 8.77 -21.49 -16.99
N THR A 71 8.97 -21.95 -18.22
CA THR A 71 10.18 -22.61 -18.71
C THR A 71 10.81 -21.77 -19.83
N ARG A 72 11.93 -22.25 -20.38
CA ARG A 72 12.69 -21.58 -21.45
C ARG A 72 12.63 -22.38 -22.75
N LEU A 73 12.85 -21.70 -23.87
CA LEU A 73 12.85 -22.33 -25.20
C LEU A 73 13.81 -23.53 -25.28
N ASN A 74 14.98 -23.42 -24.67
CA ASN A 74 15.97 -24.51 -24.64
C ASN A 74 15.44 -25.78 -23.94
N SER A 75 14.56 -25.64 -22.95
CA SER A 75 13.95 -26.78 -22.25
C SER A 75 12.89 -27.45 -23.12
N ILE A 76 12.11 -26.67 -23.88
CA ILE A 76 11.20 -27.19 -24.91
C ILE A 76 12.00 -27.94 -25.98
N GLY A 77 13.11 -27.36 -26.46
CA GLY A 77 14.02 -28.03 -27.40
C GLY A 77 14.63 -29.32 -26.83
N ALA A 78 14.96 -29.35 -25.54
CA ALA A 78 15.44 -30.56 -24.86
C ALA A 78 14.37 -31.65 -24.79
N PHE A 79 13.11 -31.30 -24.53
CA PHE A 79 11.98 -32.22 -24.56
C PHE A 79 11.80 -32.83 -25.96
N LEU A 80 11.82 -31.99 -27.00
CA LEU A 80 11.74 -32.45 -28.39
C LEU A 80 12.93 -33.35 -28.79
N LYS A 81 14.14 -33.01 -28.34
CA LYS A 81 15.33 -33.83 -28.55
C LYS A 81 15.22 -35.19 -27.83
N MET A 82 14.67 -35.19 -26.62
CA MET A 82 14.40 -36.42 -25.88
C MET A 82 13.43 -37.32 -26.65
N ILE A 83 12.35 -36.77 -27.23
CA ILE A 83 11.45 -37.54 -28.08
C ILE A 83 12.20 -38.21 -29.23
N LYS A 84 12.99 -37.42 -29.97
CA LYS A 84 13.79 -37.91 -31.10
C LYS A 84 14.77 -39.01 -30.73
N THR A 85 15.47 -38.86 -29.61
CA THR A 85 16.54 -39.78 -29.20
C THR A 85 16.01 -41.04 -28.53
N ARG A 86 14.94 -40.95 -27.73
CA ARG A 86 14.39 -42.08 -26.97
C ARG A 86 13.41 -42.91 -27.79
N PHE A 87 12.67 -42.28 -28.70
CA PHE A 87 11.59 -42.94 -29.46
C PHE A 87 11.88 -43.06 -30.96
N GLY A 88 12.92 -42.40 -31.47
CA GLY A 88 13.23 -42.41 -32.91
C GLY A 88 12.24 -41.60 -33.78
N GLU A 89 11.30 -40.89 -33.17
CA GLU A 89 10.27 -40.10 -33.84
C GLU A 89 10.52 -38.59 -33.70
N THR A 90 10.01 -37.78 -34.63
CA THR A 90 10.12 -36.30 -34.54
C THR A 90 8.80 -35.67 -34.16
N LEU A 91 8.84 -34.75 -33.19
CA LEU A 91 7.72 -33.88 -32.84
C LEU A 91 8.10 -32.43 -33.19
N PRO A 92 7.37 -31.73 -34.08
CA PRO A 92 7.61 -30.32 -34.35
C PRO A 92 7.24 -29.46 -33.14
N GLN A 93 7.85 -28.28 -33.00
CA GLN A 93 7.45 -27.34 -31.96
C GLN A 93 6.03 -26.83 -32.21
N ALA A 94 5.14 -26.93 -31.22
CA ALA A 94 3.79 -26.41 -31.32
C ALA A 94 3.77 -24.87 -31.44
N PRO A 95 2.91 -24.30 -32.31
CA PRO A 95 2.66 -22.86 -32.34
C PRO A 95 1.82 -22.41 -31.14
N ASN A 96 1.64 -21.10 -30.96
CA ASN A 96 0.71 -20.51 -29.98
C ASN A 96 0.96 -20.86 -28.50
N ILE A 97 2.21 -21.16 -28.12
CA ILE A 97 2.60 -21.25 -26.72
C ILE A 97 2.53 -19.83 -26.10
N LEU A 98 1.92 -19.69 -24.93
CA LEU A 98 1.81 -18.40 -24.27
C LEU A 98 3.20 -17.91 -23.86
N GLN A 99 3.60 -16.78 -24.45
CA GLN A 99 4.83 -16.10 -24.10
C GLN A 99 4.55 -15.01 -23.05
N ILE A 100 5.37 -14.99 -22.02
CA ILE A 100 5.31 -14.13 -20.85
C ILE A 100 6.50 -13.19 -20.87
N THR A 101 6.29 -11.92 -20.52
CA THR A 101 7.38 -10.99 -20.27
C THR A 101 7.62 -10.93 -18.76
N PRO A 102 8.71 -11.48 -18.21
CA PRO A 102 8.95 -11.43 -16.77
C PRO A 102 9.03 -9.98 -16.26
N PHE A 103 8.24 -9.65 -15.24
CA PHE A 103 8.34 -8.38 -14.52
C PHE A 103 9.60 -8.34 -13.65
N GLU A 104 10.03 -9.48 -13.12
CA GLU A 104 11.10 -9.52 -12.14
C GLU A 104 12.48 -9.37 -12.74
N THR A 105 13.27 -8.52 -12.10
CA THR A 105 14.66 -8.23 -12.46
C THR A 105 15.66 -8.91 -11.51
N THR A 106 15.16 -9.61 -10.48
CA THR A 106 15.98 -10.30 -9.48
C THR A 106 15.98 -11.80 -9.73
N SER A 107 17.07 -12.47 -9.37
CA SER A 107 17.21 -13.92 -9.57
C SER A 107 16.08 -14.72 -8.90
N ARG A 108 15.64 -15.78 -9.56
CA ARG A 108 14.56 -16.67 -9.12
C ARG A 108 15.08 -18.08 -8.87
N HIS A 109 14.42 -18.80 -7.97
CA HIS A 109 14.74 -20.18 -7.68
C HIS A 109 14.36 -21.07 -8.86
N LEU A 110 15.37 -21.73 -9.44
CA LEU A 110 15.17 -22.81 -10.39
C LEU A 110 14.65 -24.04 -9.65
N ARG A 111 13.57 -24.61 -10.16
CA ARG A 111 13.00 -25.87 -9.68
C ARG A 111 12.83 -26.82 -10.84
N ASN A 112 12.90 -28.11 -10.57
CA ASN A 112 12.49 -29.13 -11.51
C ASN A 112 11.13 -29.68 -11.07
N VAL A 113 10.16 -29.69 -11.97
CA VAL A 113 8.82 -30.21 -11.71
C VAL A 113 8.63 -31.47 -12.55
N SER A 114 8.55 -32.60 -11.85
CA SER A 114 8.47 -33.95 -12.44
C SER A 114 7.09 -34.60 -12.29
N ASP A 115 6.18 -34.00 -11.53
CA ASP A 115 4.92 -34.61 -11.13
C ASP A 115 3.86 -33.55 -10.78
N TYR A 116 2.60 -33.97 -10.74
CA TYR A 116 1.49 -33.05 -10.47
C TYR A 116 1.48 -32.48 -9.04
N SER A 117 2.00 -33.22 -8.05
CA SER A 117 2.06 -32.78 -6.65
C SER A 117 3.04 -31.63 -6.48
N SER A 118 4.23 -31.73 -7.06
CA SER A 118 5.24 -30.67 -7.08
C SER A 118 4.78 -29.45 -7.88
N TYR A 119 4.11 -29.66 -9.02
CA TYR A 119 3.46 -28.58 -9.77
C TYR A 119 2.41 -27.86 -8.92
N LYS A 120 1.48 -28.59 -8.31
CA LYS A 120 0.40 -28.02 -7.48
C LYS A 120 0.94 -27.23 -6.30
N LYS A 121 1.98 -27.72 -5.64
CA LYS A 121 2.70 -26.98 -4.57
C LYS A 121 3.27 -25.68 -5.11
N LEU A 122 3.96 -25.70 -6.25
CA LEU A 122 4.49 -24.48 -6.86
C LEU A 122 3.37 -23.51 -7.26
N HIS A 123 2.32 -24.01 -7.90
CA HIS A 123 1.17 -23.22 -8.33
C HIS A 123 0.48 -22.50 -7.15
N SER A 124 0.38 -23.15 -5.99
CA SER A 124 -0.19 -22.54 -4.78
C SER A 124 0.58 -21.29 -4.29
N THR A 125 1.83 -21.10 -4.73
CA THR A 125 2.66 -19.95 -4.38
C THR A 125 2.48 -18.74 -5.31
N LEU A 126 1.81 -18.90 -6.46
CA LEU A 126 1.63 -17.83 -7.44
C LEU A 126 0.97 -16.56 -6.88
N PRO A 127 -0.05 -16.63 -5.99
CA PRO A 127 -0.61 -15.42 -5.36
C PRO A 127 0.43 -14.60 -4.58
N ALA A 128 1.38 -15.24 -3.91
CA ALA A 128 2.45 -14.55 -3.20
C ALA A 128 3.44 -13.87 -4.17
N VAL A 129 3.70 -14.50 -5.32
CA VAL A 129 4.50 -13.91 -6.41
C VAL A 129 3.81 -12.65 -6.95
N VAL A 130 2.49 -12.71 -7.19
CA VAL A 130 1.69 -11.54 -7.60
C VAL A 130 1.75 -10.43 -6.55
N LEU A 131 1.54 -10.74 -5.26
CA LEU A 131 1.62 -9.74 -4.19
C LEU A 131 2.99 -9.05 -4.15
N SER A 132 4.08 -9.83 -4.29
CA SER A 132 5.43 -9.27 -4.34
C SER A 132 5.61 -8.32 -5.53
N ALA A 133 5.08 -8.67 -6.71
CA ALA A 133 5.16 -7.82 -7.89
C ALA A 133 4.35 -6.53 -7.73
N ILE A 134 3.11 -6.62 -7.20
CA ILE A 134 2.27 -5.45 -6.91
C ILE A 134 2.98 -4.50 -5.94
N LYS A 135 3.55 -5.02 -4.85
CA LYS A 135 4.32 -4.21 -3.89
C LYS A 135 5.49 -3.48 -4.55
N ALA A 136 6.23 -4.15 -5.43
CA ALA A 136 7.33 -3.54 -6.15
C ALA A 136 6.86 -2.42 -7.10
N ARG A 137 5.78 -2.64 -7.86
CA ARG A 137 5.18 -1.65 -8.76
C ARG A 137 4.65 -0.42 -8.03
N VAL A 138 3.94 -0.63 -6.92
CA VAL A 138 3.44 0.47 -6.08
C VAL A 138 4.60 1.25 -5.49
N LYS A 139 5.63 0.56 -4.99
CA LYS A 139 6.85 1.21 -4.47
C LYS A 139 7.60 2.02 -5.53
N SER A 140 7.59 1.58 -6.79
CA SER A 140 8.19 2.33 -7.91
C SER A 140 7.30 3.45 -8.45
N GLY A 141 6.08 3.63 -7.92
CA GLY A 141 5.13 4.64 -8.38
C GLY A 141 4.49 4.31 -9.73
N ASP A 142 4.34 3.03 -10.11
CA ASP A 142 3.76 2.64 -11.39
C ASP A 142 2.34 3.23 -11.60
N PRO A 143 2.14 4.11 -12.61
CA PRO A 143 0.88 4.79 -12.87
C PRO A 143 -0.32 3.85 -12.99
N LYS A 144 -0.15 2.76 -13.74
CA LYS A 144 -1.23 1.81 -14.03
C LYS A 144 -1.65 1.07 -12.77
N THR A 145 -0.71 0.46 -12.05
CA THR A 145 -1.01 -0.33 -10.84
C THR A 145 -1.65 0.52 -9.75
N ILE A 146 -1.13 1.72 -9.47
CA ILE A 146 -1.69 2.58 -8.42
C ILE A 146 -3.11 3.05 -8.78
N LYS A 147 -3.35 3.36 -10.06
CA LYS A 147 -4.68 3.70 -10.55
C LYS A 147 -5.66 2.53 -10.41
N GLU A 148 -5.27 1.33 -10.82
CA GLU A 148 -6.10 0.12 -10.67
C GLU A 148 -6.44 -0.18 -9.19
N ILE A 149 -5.51 0.06 -8.26
CA ILE A 149 -5.78 -0.11 -6.81
C ILE A 149 -6.85 0.87 -6.33
N TRP A 150 -6.80 2.13 -6.78
CA TRP A 150 -7.81 3.13 -6.45
C TRP A 150 -9.17 2.83 -7.08
N GLU A 151 -9.18 2.46 -8.36
CA GLU A 151 -10.40 2.18 -9.14
C GLU A 151 -11.15 0.93 -8.68
N LYS A 152 -10.49 0.00 -7.98
CA LYS A 152 -11.17 -1.14 -7.33
C LYS A 152 -12.07 -0.71 -6.17
N ARG A 153 -11.83 0.47 -5.61
CA ARG A 153 -12.61 1.06 -4.51
C ARG A 153 -12.75 0.15 -3.29
N ASP A 154 -11.89 -0.85 -3.13
CA ASP A 154 -11.97 -1.88 -2.08
C ASP A 154 -10.96 -1.65 -0.94
N LYS A 155 -10.19 -0.56 -1.00
CA LYS A 155 -9.13 -0.23 -0.04
C LYS A 155 -9.51 0.89 0.91
N THR A 156 -8.74 0.98 1.98
CA THR A 156 -8.64 2.17 2.83
C THR A 156 -7.28 2.82 2.59
N PHE A 157 -7.25 4.10 2.23
CA PHE A 157 -6.01 4.85 2.10
C PHE A 157 -5.79 5.68 3.36
N LEU A 158 -4.61 5.61 3.95
CA LEU A 158 -4.21 6.35 5.15
C LEU A 158 -2.96 7.16 4.85
N ALA A 159 -3.10 8.47 4.71
CA ALA A 159 -1.98 9.39 4.69
C ALA A 159 -1.52 9.70 6.11
N ILE A 160 -0.20 9.73 6.33
CA ILE A 160 0.42 10.11 7.60
C ILE A 160 1.52 11.15 7.39
N SER A 161 1.69 12.02 8.38
CA SER A 161 2.84 12.93 8.45
C SER A 161 3.34 13.04 9.90
N PHE A 162 4.64 13.29 10.04
CA PHE A 162 5.30 13.54 11.31
C PHE A 162 6.02 14.88 11.22
N GLU A 163 5.89 15.70 12.26
CA GLU A 163 6.84 16.78 12.51
C GLU A 163 7.84 16.33 13.56
N VAL A 164 9.12 16.56 13.31
CA VAL A 164 10.22 16.13 14.18
C VAL A 164 11.11 17.31 14.54
N ASN A 165 11.79 17.21 15.69
CA ASN A 165 12.77 18.20 16.10
C ASN A 165 14.01 18.12 15.19
N GLU A 166 14.38 19.23 14.54
CA GLU A 166 15.56 19.32 13.67
C GLU A 166 16.89 19.01 14.37
N ARG A 167 16.96 19.28 15.68
CA ARG A 167 18.17 19.03 16.48
C ARG A 167 18.22 17.60 17.00
N ASN A 168 17.09 16.89 16.99
CA ASN A 168 16.98 15.52 17.47
C ASN A 168 15.79 14.83 16.81
N GLU A 169 16.03 14.18 15.67
CA GLU A 169 14.99 13.53 14.86
C GLU A 169 14.20 12.44 15.61
N LYS A 170 14.74 11.90 16.72
CA LYS A 170 14.03 10.95 17.59
C LYS A 170 12.89 11.59 18.40
N SER A 171 12.84 12.92 18.43
CA SER A 171 11.79 13.68 19.11
C SER A 171 10.72 14.07 18.12
N VAL A 172 9.67 13.24 18.04
CA VAL A 172 8.45 13.57 17.31
C VAL A 172 7.70 14.67 18.06
N LEU A 173 7.40 15.76 17.38
CA LEU A 173 6.69 16.94 17.88
C LEU A 173 5.19 16.81 17.64
N GLU A 174 4.81 16.34 16.45
CA GLU A 174 3.42 16.23 16.02
C GLU A 174 3.24 14.97 15.15
N TRP A 175 2.03 14.44 15.15
CA TRP A 175 1.61 13.39 14.22
C TRP A 175 0.22 13.68 13.67
N GLY A 176 0.09 13.61 12.36
CA GLY A 176 -1.15 13.85 11.65
C GLY A 176 -1.50 12.68 10.75
N TYR A 177 -2.80 12.48 10.56
CA TYR A 177 -3.29 11.48 9.63
C TYR A 177 -4.58 11.93 8.93
N ALA A 178 -4.80 11.40 7.74
CA ALA A 178 -6.06 11.45 7.03
C ALA A 178 -6.33 10.10 6.37
N ALA A 179 -7.57 9.62 6.42
CA ALA A 179 -7.95 8.32 5.91
C ALA A 179 -9.27 8.37 5.14
N VAL A 180 -9.36 7.59 4.06
CA VAL A 180 -10.58 7.40 3.28
C VAL A 180 -10.85 5.91 3.11
N ARG A 181 -12.05 5.46 3.52
CA ARG A 181 -12.50 4.06 3.43
C ARG A 181 -13.30 3.86 2.15
N CYS A 182 -12.63 3.60 1.03
CA CYS A 182 -13.27 3.54 -0.29
C CYS A 182 -14.38 2.50 -0.36
N ALA A 183 -14.18 1.30 0.22
CA ALA A 183 -15.16 0.22 0.16
C ALA A 183 -16.51 0.61 0.78
N HIS A 184 -16.48 1.36 1.88
CA HIS A 184 -17.68 1.84 2.54
C HIS A 184 -18.37 2.95 1.72
N LEU A 185 -17.59 3.87 1.15
CA LEU A 185 -18.14 4.96 0.35
C LEU A 185 -18.76 4.48 -0.96
N ASP A 186 -18.15 3.49 -1.61
CA ASP A 186 -18.67 2.89 -2.85
C ASP A 186 -20.02 2.20 -2.59
N GLN A 187 -20.15 1.46 -1.47
CA GLN A 187 -21.43 0.87 -1.06
C GLN A 187 -22.53 1.90 -0.81
N LEU A 188 -22.18 3.11 -0.38
CA LEU A 188 -23.12 4.21 -0.17
C LEU A 188 -23.36 5.05 -1.44
N GLY A 189 -22.72 4.73 -2.56
CA GLY A 189 -22.80 5.53 -3.79
C GLY A 189 -22.13 6.91 -3.68
N HIS A 190 -21.25 7.10 -2.70
CA HIS A 190 -20.50 8.33 -2.48
C HIS A 190 -19.16 8.28 -3.21
N TRP A 191 -19.22 8.41 -4.55
CA TRP A 191 -18.03 8.48 -5.38
C TRP A 191 -18.09 9.68 -6.34
N PRO A 192 -17.00 10.46 -6.46
CA PRO A 192 -15.73 10.36 -5.72
C PRO A 192 -15.85 10.81 -4.25
N PRO A 193 -14.92 10.42 -3.36
CA PRO A 193 -14.92 10.88 -1.98
C PRO A 193 -14.81 12.40 -1.88
N ILE A 194 -15.64 13.01 -1.03
CA ILE A 194 -15.56 14.43 -0.69
C ILE A 194 -14.64 14.59 0.52
N PRO A 195 -13.48 15.28 0.40
CA PRO A 195 -12.47 15.33 1.47
C PRO A 195 -13.00 15.83 2.82
N ASP A 196 -13.91 16.81 2.82
CA ASP A 196 -14.43 17.39 4.06
C ASP A 196 -15.26 16.42 4.88
N THR A 197 -16.13 15.65 4.22
CA THR A 197 -17.14 14.79 4.85
C THR A 197 -16.72 13.34 4.90
N ASN A 198 -15.90 12.87 3.96
CA ASN A 198 -15.56 11.46 3.82
C ASN A 198 -14.17 11.12 4.33
N TYR A 199 -13.28 12.09 4.54
CA TYR A 199 -11.99 11.81 5.17
C TYR A 199 -12.13 11.80 6.69
N ARG A 200 -11.66 10.71 7.30
CA ARG A 200 -11.36 10.68 8.73
C ARG A 200 -10.00 11.31 8.93
N LYS A 201 -9.92 12.38 9.72
CA LYS A 201 -8.69 13.16 9.94
C LYS A 201 -8.41 13.34 11.42
N GLY A 202 -7.15 13.55 11.77
CA GLY A 202 -6.75 13.84 13.14
C GLY A 202 -5.35 14.41 13.23
N HIS A 203 -5.11 15.14 14.32
CA HIS A 203 -3.85 15.80 14.60
C HIS A 203 -3.51 15.69 16.09
N TYR A 204 -2.31 15.18 16.39
CA TYR A 204 -1.82 15.01 17.75
C TYR A 204 -0.54 15.81 17.96
N ILE A 205 -0.51 16.59 19.04
CA ILE A 205 0.63 17.39 19.46
C ILE A 205 1.26 16.74 20.69
N VAL A 206 2.58 16.61 20.73
CA VAL A 206 3.29 16.03 21.88
C VAL A 206 3.51 17.09 22.95
N ALA A 207 2.82 16.92 24.09
CA ALA A 207 2.78 17.85 25.22
C ALA A 207 4.17 18.21 25.79
N ASP A 208 5.11 17.26 25.71
CA ASP A 208 6.46 17.43 26.23
C ASP A 208 7.21 18.56 25.51
N TYR A 209 6.93 18.78 24.22
CA TYR A 209 7.69 19.67 23.33
C TYR A 209 6.93 20.90 22.85
N VAL A 210 5.60 20.86 22.86
CA VAL A 210 4.77 21.99 22.42
C VAL A 210 5.16 23.28 23.14
N ASP A 211 5.24 24.37 22.38
CA ASP A 211 5.65 25.72 22.83
C ASP A 211 7.06 25.82 23.44
N LYS A 212 7.85 24.72 23.45
CA LYS A 212 9.24 24.68 23.96
C LYS A 212 10.26 24.42 22.88
N VAL A 213 9.87 23.65 21.86
CA VAL A 213 10.73 23.30 20.72
C VAL A 213 10.18 23.98 19.47
N ILE A 214 11.00 24.86 18.90
CA ILE A 214 10.72 25.54 17.64
C ILE A 214 11.84 25.21 16.67
N ASN A 215 11.48 24.57 15.57
CA ASN A 215 12.37 24.29 14.46
C ASN A 215 12.77 25.58 13.74
N LYS A 216 14.00 25.65 13.22
CA LYS A 216 14.57 26.85 12.58
C LYS A 216 14.41 26.81 11.06
N TYR A 217 14.63 25.66 10.42
CA TYR A 217 14.70 25.53 8.96
C TYR A 217 13.38 25.03 8.34
N SER A 218 12.57 24.32 9.11
CA SER A 218 11.25 23.77 8.84
C SER A 218 10.39 24.07 10.08
N PRO A 219 9.99 25.35 10.28
CA PRO A 219 9.25 25.76 11.45
C PRO A 219 7.99 24.91 11.63
N ASN A 220 7.74 24.45 12.84
CA ASN A 220 6.57 23.65 13.18
C ASN A 220 5.42 24.55 13.63
N TYR A 221 4.18 24.20 13.25
CA TYR A 221 2.99 24.99 13.51
C TYR A 221 1.87 24.17 14.18
N PRO A 222 2.06 23.74 15.43
CA PRO A 222 1.16 22.79 16.09
C PRO A 222 -0.29 23.27 16.19
N TRP A 223 -0.49 24.57 16.35
CA TRP A 223 -1.81 25.18 16.54
C TRP A 223 -2.50 25.64 15.24
N GLN A 224 -1.88 25.44 14.09
CA GLN A 224 -2.41 25.87 12.78
C GLN A 224 -3.16 24.74 12.04
N TYR A 225 -3.61 23.71 12.75
CA TYR A 225 -4.42 22.65 12.17
C TYR A 225 -5.81 23.18 11.79
N VAL A 226 -6.17 23.16 10.50
CA VAL A 226 -7.40 23.80 10.01
C VAL A 226 -8.53 22.84 9.64
N PHE A 227 -8.25 21.54 9.63
CA PHE A 227 -9.23 20.52 9.23
C PHE A 227 -9.95 19.89 10.43
N GLY A 228 -9.61 20.24 11.66
CA GLY A 228 -10.26 19.69 12.84
C GLY A 228 -9.68 20.26 14.13
N GLU A 229 -9.80 19.50 15.21
CA GLU A 229 -9.24 19.88 16.50
C GLU A 229 -7.93 19.11 16.76
N SER A 230 -6.94 19.82 17.31
CA SER A 230 -5.67 19.21 17.72
C SER A 230 -5.81 18.60 19.11
N GLN A 231 -5.24 17.41 19.32
CA GLN A 231 -5.21 16.76 20.62
C GLN A 231 -3.79 16.77 21.19
N VAL A 232 -3.64 17.36 22.39
CA VAL A 232 -2.37 17.37 23.10
C VAL A 232 -2.23 16.09 23.91
N ILE A 233 -1.17 15.33 23.67
CA ILE A 233 -0.95 14.01 24.28
C ILE A 233 0.43 13.89 24.93
N PRO A 234 0.58 13.10 26.00
CA PRO A 234 1.90 12.74 26.51
C PRO A 234 2.70 11.94 25.47
N LYS A 235 4.02 12.18 25.36
CA LYS A 235 4.91 11.46 24.43
C LYS A 235 4.76 9.93 24.51
N ILE A 236 4.59 9.39 25.71
CA ILE A 236 4.48 7.94 25.94
C ILE A 236 3.23 7.30 25.30
N LYS A 237 2.19 8.10 25.02
CA LYS A 237 0.94 7.63 24.40
C LYS A 237 0.98 7.61 22.88
N LEU A 238 1.91 8.35 22.26
CA LEU A 238 1.96 8.49 20.81
C LEU A 238 2.09 7.14 20.08
N PRO A 239 3.03 6.22 20.43
CA PRO A 239 3.12 4.93 19.74
C PRO A 239 1.84 4.10 19.85
N GLN A 240 1.20 4.10 21.03
CA GLN A 240 -0.05 3.38 21.27
C GLN A 240 -1.19 3.92 20.38
N ILE A 241 -1.29 5.24 20.27
CA ILE A 241 -2.30 5.91 19.43
C ILE A 241 -2.09 5.56 17.96
N ILE A 242 -0.87 5.70 17.44
CA ILE A 242 -0.57 5.40 16.03
C ILE A 242 -0.86 3.92 15.73
N GLN A 243 -0.39 3.01 16.59
CA GLN A 243 -0.63 1.59 16.44
C GLN A 243 -2.14 1.28 16.40
N SER A 244 -2.93 1.91 17.28
CA SER A 244 -4.39 1.71 17.35
C SER A 244 -5.09 2.21 16.08
N VAL A 245 -4.69 3.37 15.54
CA VAL A 245 -5.25 3.89 14.28
C VAL A 245 -4.94 2.94 13.14
N ILE A 246 -3.67 2.53 12.95
CA ILE A 246 -3.26 1.62 11.88
C ILE A 246 -3.98 0.27 12.01
N SER A 247 -3.99 -0.34 13.21
CA SER A 247 -4.62 -1.65 13.41
C SER A 247 -6.14 -1.63 13.24
N SER A 248 -6.79 -0.49 13.49
CA SER A 248 -8.24 -0.34 13.29
C SER A 248 -8.65 -0.25 11.81
N LEU A 249 -7.68 -0.04 10.90
CA LEU A 249 -7.91 0.11 9.46
C LEU A 249 -7.30 -1.03 8.65
N ALA A 250 -6.29 -1.72 9.19
CA ALA A 250 -5.62 -2.83 8.54
C ALA A 250 -6.45 -4.12 8.61
N SER A 251 -6.44 -4.88 7.51
CA SER A 251 -6.84 -6.29 7.54
C SER A 251 -5.73 -7.16 8.16
N PRO A 252 -6.02 -8.43 8.52
CA PRO A 252 -4.98 -9.37 8.93
C PRO A 252 -3.85 -9.49 7.91
N ASP A 253 -2.68 -9.85 8.41
CA ASP A 253 -1.47 -10.06 7.63
C ASP A 253 -1.59 -11.33 6.76
N SER A 254 -1.02 -11.32 5.55
CA SER A 254 -1.20 -12.41 4.57
C SER A 254 -0.08 -12.44 3.53
N GLU A 255 0.46 -13.62 3.27
CA GLU A 255 1.53 -13.79 2.26
C GLU A 255 0.99 -13.75 0.82
N THR A 256 -0.32 -13.83 0.61
CA THR A 256 -0.93 -14.03 -0.71
C THR A 256 -1.88 -12.93 -1.14
N THR A 257 -2.32 -12.08 -0.21
CA THR A 257 -3.31 -11.03 -0.48
C THR A 257 -2.83 -9.67 0.02
N PRO A 258 -2.95 -8.60 -0.79
CA PRO A 258 -2.66 -7.25 -0.33
C PRO A 258 -3.56 -6.85 0.84
N ASN A 259 -3.01 -6.10 1.80
CA ASN A 259 -3.79 -5.56 2.90
C ASN A 259 -4.91 -4.64 2.38
N GLN A 260 -6.02 -4.56 3.12
CA GLN A 260 -7.06 -3.56 2.84
C GLN A 260 -6.55 -2.13 3.06
N LEU A 261 -5.59 -1.94 3.96
CA LEU A 261 -4.95 -0.65 4.20
C LEU A 261 -3.83 -0.39 3.20
N VAL A 262 -3.81 0.82 2.65
CA VAL A 262 -2.73 1.38 1.84
C VAL A 262 -2.19 2.59 2.58
N LEU A 263 -0.90 2.57 2.89
CA LEU A 263 -0.24 3.70 3.54
C LEU A 263 0.21 4.72 2.49
N VAL A 264 -0.04 5.99 2.76
CA VAL A 264 0.25 7.10 1.85
C VAL A 264 1.13 8.12 2.56
N GLY A 265 2.06 8.71 1.83
CA GLY A 265 2.86 9.83 2.32
C GLY A 265 3.58 10.53 1.17
N HIS A 266 4.22 11.65 1.46
CA HIS A 266 5.09 12.33 0.53
C HIS A 266 6.52 12.21 1.02
N ASN A 267 7.41 11.59 0.24
CA ASN A 267 8.75 11.21 0.70
C ASN A 267 8.68 10.37 2.00
N ILE A 268 7.88 9.30 1.97
CA ILE A 268 7.36 8.60 3.16
C ILE A 268 8.45 7.88 3.96
N TYR A 269 9.66 7.74 3.42
CA TYR A 269 10.77 7.02 4.05
C TYR A 269 11.04 7.48 5.50
N GLY A 270 11.03 8.80 5.74
CA GLY A 270 11.19 9.36 7.08
C GLY A 270 10.10 8.88 8.05
N SER A 271 8.84 8.92 7.62
CA SER A 271 7.70 8.44 8.41
C SER A 271 7.80 6.94 8.71
N LEU A 272 8.23 6.12 7.74
CA LEU A 272 8.42 4.67 7.97
C LEU A 272 9.51 4.39 9.00
N ALA A 273 10.63 5.12 8.95
CA ALA A 273 11.69 4.99 9.94
C ALA A 273 11.20 5.37 11.35
N ARG A 274 10.35 6.41 11.47
CA ARG A 274 9.75 6.78 12.76
C ARG A 274 8.82 5.69 13.30
N LEU A 275 8.03 5.05 12.44
CA LEU A 275 7.17 3.94 12.85
C LEU A 275 8.00 2.77 13.42
N ASP A 276 9.11 2.40 12.76
CA ASP A 276 10.01 1.34 13.24
C ASP A 276 10.73 1.70 14.56
N GLU A 277 11.20 2.95 14.69
CA GLU A 277 11.82 3.46 15.92
C GLU A 277 10.86 3.40 17.11
N MET A 278 9.58 3.71 16.89
CA MET A 278 8.52 3.61 17.89
C MET A 278 7.97 2.19 18.08
N LYS A 279 8.52 1.19 17.38
CA LYS A 279 8.09 -0.22 17.43
C LYS A 279 6.63 -0.44 17.03
N ILE A 280 6.13 0.41 16.14
CA ILE A 280 4.81 0.27 15.54
C ILE A 280 4.90 -0.80 14.45
N LYS A 281 4.06 -1.82 14.56
CA LYS A 281 4.02 -2.94 13.61
C LYS A 281 3.12 -2.60 12.45
N ILE A 282 3.67 -2.69 11.24
CA ILE A 282 2.96 -2.57 9.97
C ILE A 282 2.87 -3.97 9.34
N PRO A 283 1.67 -4.46 8.97
CA PRO A 283 1.51 -5.69 8.20
C PRO A 283 2.46 -5.78 6.99
N HIS A 284 3.05 -6.95 6.75
CA HIS A 284 4.02 -7.11 5.66
C HIS A 284 3.36 -7.04 4.29
N ASN A 285 2.06 -7.31 4.21
CA ASN A 285 1.27 -7.27 2.99
C ASN A 285 0.68 -5.88 2.66
N MET A 286 1.01 -4.86 3.44
CA MET A 286 0.56 -3.49 3.21
C MET A 286 1.22 -2.88 1.98
N LEU A 287 0.43 -2.17 1.18
CA LEU A 287 0.92 -1.36 0.07
C LEU A 287 1.28 0.04 0.57
N ILE A 288 2.37 0.60 0.04
CA ILE A 288 2.87 1.91 0.46
C ILE A 288 3.04 2.80 -0.78
N ILE A 289 2.22 3.82 -0.90
CA ILE A 289 2.28 4.82 -1.96
C ILE A 289 3.07 6.03 -1.46
N ASP A 290 4.21 6.29 -2.09
CA ASP A 290 4.91 7.56 -1.96
C ASP A 290 4.45 8.49 -3.09
N THR A 291 3.72 9.54 -2.73
CA THR A 291 3.18 10.52 -3.68
C THR A 291 4.28 11.26 -4.44
N MET A 292 5.48 11.44 -3.87
CA MET A 292 6.62 12.03 -4.57
C MET A 292 7.11 11.13 -5.70
N VAL A 293 7.18 9.82 -5.45
CA VAL A 293 7.62 8.82 -6.44
C VAL A 293 6.56 8.64 -7.51
N TYR A 294 5.29 8.52 -7.09
CA TYR A 294 4.15 8.41 -7.99
C TYR A 294 4.02 9.63 -8.91
N GLU A 295 4.12 10.83 -8.35
CA GLU A 295 4.07 12.07 -9.14
C GLU A 295 5.18 12.14 -10.17
N ARG A 296 6.42 11.83 -9.77
CA ARG A 296 7.56 11.79 -10.68
C ARG A 296 7.33 10.78 -11.80
N ALA A 297 6.79 9.60 -11.48
CA ALA A 297 6.48 8.59 -12.49
C ALA A 297 5.40 9.08 -13.47
N LEU A 298 4.33 9.74 -12.99
CA LEU A 298 3.34 10.36 -13.87
C LEU A 298 3.98 11.40 -14.79
N TYR A 299 4.86 12.26 -14.25
CA TYR A 299 5.55 13.29 -15.03
C TYR A 299 6.48 12.69 -16.10
N SER A 300 7.33 11.72 -15.73
CA SER A 300 8.22 11.02 -16.66
C SER A 300 7.49 10.26 -17.76
N ASN A 301 6.26 9.81 -17.50
CA ASN A 301 5.39 9.18 -18.52
C ASN A 301 4.55 10.20 -19.31
N GLY A 302 4.75 11.52 -19.13
CA GLY A 302 4.02 12.57 -19.81
C GLY A 302 2.57 12.77 -19.33
N LEU A 303 2.13 12.04 -18.30
CA LEU A 303 0.75 12.06 -17.79
C LEU A 303 0.40 13.32 -16.98
N ARG A 304 1.39 14.13 -16.61
CA ARG A 304 1.21 15.43 -15.94
C ARG A 304 1.29 16.63 -16.89
N GLY A 305 1.68 16.42 -18.15
CA GLY A 305 2.01 17.51 -19.08
C GLY A 305 3.30 18.25 -18.68
N VAL A 306 3.58 19.37 -19.36
CA VAL A 306 4.75 20.23 -19.05
C VAL A 306 4.46 21.03 -17.79
N ILE A 307 5.27 20.82 -16.75
CA ILE A 307 5.24 21.60 -15.50
C ILE A 307 6.44 22.53 -15.51
N GLN A 308 6.24 23.82 -15.24
CA GLN A 308 7.33 24.77 -15.00
C GLN A 308 7.94 24.53 -13.61
N ASP A 309 9.26 24.59 -13.54
CA ASP A 309 9.98 24.58 -12.27
C ASP A 309 9.75 25.91 -11.54
N PRO A 310 9.16 25.89 -10.33
CA PRO A 310 8.87 27.10 -9.56
C PRO A 310 10.10 27.97 -9.29
N LYS A 311 11.31 27.40 -9.32
CA LYS A 311 12.57 28.12 -9.03
C LYS A 311 13.23 28.74 -10.24
N SER A 312 13.00 28.20 -11.44
CA SER A 312 13.79 28.55 -12.63
C SER A 312 12.97 29.05 -13.81
N ASP A 313 11.63 29.02 -13.72
CA ASP A 313 10.67 29.37 -14.79
C ASP A 313 10.84 28.53 -16.09
N LYS A 314 11.76 27.56 -16.05
CA LYS A 314 12.04 26.61 -17.12
C LYS A 314 11.14 25.39 -16.96
N ALA A 315 10.98 24.64 -18.05
CA ALA A 315 10.37 23.32 -17.96
C ALA A 315 11.15 22.45 -16.96
N ARG A 316 10.42 21.80 -16.06
CA ARG A 316 10.98 20.87 -15.10
C ARG A 316 11.74 19.74 -15.80
N LEU A 317 12.85 19.29 -15.23
CA LEU A 317 13.62 18.18 -15.79
C LEU A 317 12.89 16.85 -15.60
N SER A 318 12.88 15.99 -16.63
CA SER A 318 12.33 14.62 -16.51
C SER A 318 13.06 13.85 -15.41
N GLY A 319 12.31 13.12 -14.59
CA GLY A 319 12.85 12.36 -13.46
C GLY A 319 13.21 13.19 -12.22
N SER A 320 13.04 14.51 -12.23
CA SER A 320 13.13 15.31 -11.00
C SER A 320 11.96 15.03 -10.06
N SER A 321 12.09 15.37 -8.78
CA SER A 321 11.03 15.24 -7.77
C SER A 321 10.63 16.64 -7.26
N LEU A 322 9.36 16.82 -6.90
CA LEU A 322 8.89 18.04 -6.24
C LEU A 322 8.98 17.89 -4.72
N SER A 323 9.28 18.99 -4.03
CA SER A 323 8.95 19.11 -2.61
C SER A 323 7.43 19.07 -2.44
N PHE A 324 6.96 18.82 -1.22
CA PHE A 324 5.52 18.72 -0.96
C PHE A 324 4.78 20.01 -1.33
N GLU A 325 5.32 21.17 -0.95
CA GLU A 325 4.77 22.49 -1.32
C GLU A 325 4.67 22.69 -2.83
N ASN A 326 5.76 22.41 -3.57
CA ASN A 326 5.77 22.55 -5.02
C ASN A 326 4.85 21.53 -5.70
N PHE A 327 4.71 20.34 -5.10
CA PHE A 327 3.75 19.35 -5.56
C PHE A 327 2.32 19.87 -5.42
N LEU A 328 1.94 20.39 -4.26
CA LEU A 328 0.63 20.99 -4.04
C LEU A 328 0.39 22.16 -5.00
N PHE A 329 1.34 23.08 -5.14
CA PHE A 329 1.27 24.19 -6.09
C PHE A 329 1.06 23.70 -7.54
N SER A 330 1.73 22.62 -7.95
CA SER A 330 1.55 22.06 -9.30
C SER A 330 0.13 21.54 -9.59
N LEU A 331 -0.69 21.31 -8.57
CA LEU A 331 -2.10 20.89 -8.71
C LEU A 331 -3.06 22.08 -8.86
N THR A 332 -2.60 23.30 -8.56
CA THR A 332 -3.36 24.55 -8.73
C THR A 332 -3.12 25.17 -10.11
N LEU A 333 -2.19 24.63 -10.89
CA LEU A 333 -1.97 25.08 -12.26
C LEU A 333 -3.01 24.44 -13.19
N PRO A 334 -3.49 25.17 -14.23
CA PRO A 334 -4.32 24.57 -15.26
C PRO A 334 -3.58 23.40 -15.91
N LEU A 335 -4.25 22.26 -16.06
CA LEU A 335 -3.70 21.16 -16.84
C LEU A 335 -3.55 21.61 -18.30
N PRO A 336 -2.36 21.47 -18.92
CA PRO A 336 -2.22 21.74 -20.35
C PRO A 336 -3.16 20.81 -21.11
N LEU A 337 -3.87 21.33 -22.11
CA LEU A 337 -4.73 20.51 -22.98
C LEU A 337 -3.87 19.39 -23.58
N ASN A 338 -4.22 18.14 -23.27
CA ASN A 338 -3.63 17.00 -23.96
C ASN A 338 -3.95 17.13 -25.46
N THR A 339 -2.91 17.04 -26.30
CA THR A 339 -2.97 17.07 -27.76
C THR A 339 -3.69 15.87 -28.39
N SER A 340 -4.26 14.97 -27.58
CA SER A 340 -5.04 13.82 -28.02
C SER A 340 -6.53 14.15 -28.17
N GLY A 341 -6.87 15.07 -29.09
CA GLY A 341 -8.09 15.14 -29.92
C GLY A 341 -9.50 14.87 -29.35
N LYS A 342 -9.70 14.72 -28.04
CA LYS A 342 -11.03 14.57 -27.43
C LYS A 342 -11.22 15.66 -26.40
N GLU A 343 -11.96 16.69 -26.83
CA GLU A 343 -12.43 17.83 -26.06
C GLU A 343 -13.16 17.36 -24.78
N LYS A 344 -12.40 17.19 -23.70
CA LYS A 344 -12.94 17.42 -22.36
C LYS A 344 -12.41 18.77 -21.93
N ALA A 345 -13.32 19.67 -21.55
CA ALA A 345 -12.97 20.99 -21.03
C ALA A 345 -11.83 20.86 -19.99
N PRO A 346 -10.84 21.76 -20.00
CA PRO A 346 -9.74 21.71 -19.05
C PRO A 346 -10.31 21.67 -17.62
N ALA A 347 -9.91 20.66 -16.85
CA ALA A 347 -10.36 20.54 -15.47
C ALA A 347 -9.97 21.81 -14.71
N PRO A 348 -10.89 22.40 -13.92
CA PRO A 348 -10.56 23.61 -13.18
C PRO A 348 -9.39 23.33 -12.21
N PRO A 349 -8.46 24.28 -12.07
CA PRO A 349 -7.35 24.16 -11.15
C PRO A 349 -7.86 23.91 -9.72
N LEU A 350 -7.13 23.09 -8.96
CA LEU A 350 -7.47 22.89 -7.56
C LEU A 350 -7.25 24.22 -6.81
N ILE A 351 -8.28 24.74 -6.16
CA ILE A 351 -8.11 25.83 -5.21
C ILE A 351 -7.69 25.18 -3.90
N LEU A 352 -6.42 25.32 -3.55
CA LEU A 352 -5.94 24.83 -2.27
C LEU A 352 -6.45 25.72 -1.14
N PRO A 353 -6.87 25.12 -0.02
CA PRO A 353 -7.14 25.86 1.20
C PRO A 353 -5.89 26.63 1.62
N GLN A 354 -6.03 27.91 2.01
CA GLN A 354 -4.96 28.64 2.68
C GLN A 354 -4.73 28.00 4.07
N CYS A 355 -3.85 27.01 4.10
CA CYS A 355 -3.47 26.29 5.31
C CYS A 355 -1.95 26.34 5.46
N THR A 356 -1.51 26.36 6.70
CA THR A 356 -0.09 26.41 7.04
C THR A 356 0.51 25.01 6.86
N LEU A 357 1.53 24.89 6.00
CA LEU A 357 2.36 23.68 5.87
C LEU A 357 3.27 23.53 7.10
N HIS A 358 3.82 22.33 7.33
CA HIS A 358 4.56 21.98 8.55
C HIS A 358 3.67 21.96 9.81
N ASN A 359 2.39 21.69 9.59
CA ASN A 359 1.48 21.15 10.57
C ASN A 359 1.16 19.74 10.12
N SER A 360 1.55 18.73 10.90
CA SER A 360 1.47 17.33 10.45
C SER A 360 0.04 16.89 10.07
N GLY A 361 -0.98 17.47 10.72
CA GLY A 361 -2.39 17.23 10.42
C GLY A 361 -2.82 17.80 9.07
N ASN A 362 -2.41 19.03 8.76
CA ASN A 362 -2.65 19.66 7.47
C ASN A 362 -1.94 18.89 6.35
N ASP A 363 -0.66 18.53 6.58
CA ASP A 363 0.16 17.87 5.57
C ASP A 363 -0.37 16.46 5.22
N ALA A 364 -0.79 15.69 6.22
CA ALA A 364 -1.41 14.39 5.98
C ALA A 364 -2.73 14.52 5.19
N PHE A 365 -3.57 15.49 5.55
CA PHE A 365 -4.83 15.75 4.83
C PHE A 365 -4.59 16.15 3.38
N LEU A 366 -3.70 17.12 3.16
CA LEU A 366 -3.35 17.59 1.82
C LEU A 366 -2.64 16.52 1.01
N CYS A 367 -1.85 15.64 1.62
CA CYS A 367 -1.20 14.52 0.94
C CYS A 367 -2.23 13.53 0.38
N LEU A 368 -3.25 13.19 1.17
CA LEU A 368 -4.35 12.33 0.71
C LEU A 368 -5.17 13.01 -0.40
N LEU A 369 -5.49 14.29 -0.21
CA LEU A 369 -6.17 15.11 -1.22
C LEU A 369 -5.39 15.15 -2.54
N ALA A 370 -4.07 15.34 -2.45
CA ALA A 370 -3.20 15.40 -3.61
C ALA A 370 -3.16 14.06 -4.36
N LEU A 371 -3.06 12.94 -3.65
CA LEU A 371 -3.19 11.61 -4.25
C LEU A 371 -4.54 11.45 -4.95
N GLN A 372 -5.65 11.81 -4.28
CA GLN A 372 -6.98 11.74 -4.88
C GLN A 372 -7.07 12.62 -6.14
N LYS A 373 -6.53 13.85 -6.12
CA LYS A 373 -6.56 14.74 -7.29
C LYS A 373 -5.75 14.19 -8.48
N LEU A 374 -4.64 13.50 -8.22
CA LEU A 374 -3.88 12.81 -9.27
C LEU A 374 -4.67 11.68 -9.92
N LEU A 375 -5.47 10.97 -9.14
CA LEU A 375 -6.25 9.81 -9.58
C LEU A 375 -7.61 10.21 -10.19
N GLU A 376 -8.22 11.27 -9.66
CA GLU A 376 -9.56 11.78 -9.97
C GLU A 376 -9.52 13.29 -10.26
N PRO A 377 -8.91 13.72 -11.37
CA PRO A 377 -8.63 15.14 -11.65
C PRO A 377 -9.90 15.99 -11.81
N THR A 378 -11.00 15.42 -12.31
CA THR A 378 -12.27 16.13 -12.55
C THR A 378 -13.28 15.99 -11.41
N GLY A 379 -13.11 15.01 -10.52
CA GLY A 379 -14.10 14.67 -9.50
C GLY A 379 -13.81 15.19 -8.10
N THR A 380 -12.57 15.61 -7.83
CA THR A 380 -12.14 15.97 -6.49
C THR A 380 -12.62 17.37 -6.09
N ALA A 381 -13.51 17.43 -5.10
CA ALA A 381 -13.97 18.69 -4.51
C ALA A 381 -12.86 19.38 -3.72
N ALA A 382 -12.82 20.71 -3.77
CA ALA A 382 -11.93 21.50 -2.94
C ALA A 382 -12.40 21.45 -1.47
N PRO A 383 -11.50 21.24 -0.50
CA PRO A 383 -11.86 21.21 0.91
C PRO A 383 -12.13 22.63 1.45
N SER A 384 -12.99 22.72 2.46
CA SER A 384 -13.24 23.95 3.20
C SER A 384 -12.27 24.11 4.38
N VAL A 385 -11.88 25.36 4.65
CA VAL A 385 -11.02 25.71 5.79
C VAL A 385 -11.90 26.19 6.93
N ARG A 386 -11.71 25.64 8.13
CA ARG A 386 -12.30 26.27 9.32
C ARG A 386 -11.64 27.62 9.51
N LYS A 387 -12.45 28.69 9.52
CA LYS A 387 -11.96 30.00 9.95
C LYS A 387 -11.48 29.86 11.39
N LEU A 388 -10.16 29.89 11.60
CA LEU A 388 -9.56 29.94 12.92
C LEU A 388 -10.19 31.13 13.64
N ARG A 389 -10.94 30.85 14.71
CA ARG A 389 -11.38 31.93 15.60
C ARG A 389 -10.11 32.54 16.16
N PRO A 390 -9.88 33.85 16.01
CA PRO A 390 -8.70 34.48 16.59
C PRO A 390 -8.68 34.15 18.09
N MET A 391 -7.59 33.53 18.56
CA MET A 391 -7.33 33.30 19.99
C MET A 391 -7.04 34.65 20.69
N GLY A 392 -7.96 35.59 20.58
CA GLY A 392 -7.96 36.89 21.22
C GLY A 392 -9.06 36.94 22.26
N SER A 393 -8.84 36.24 23.38
CA SER A 393 -9.46 36.42 24.71
C SER A 393 -9.51 35.06 25.42
N MET A 394 -8.39 34.68 26.05
CA MET A 394 -8.49 33.80 27.20
C MET A 394 -9.22 34.61 28.28
N PRO A 395 -10.43 34.22 28.74
CA PRO A 395 -10.95 34.79 29.97
C PRO A 395 -10.00 34.33 31.08
N ASN A 396 -9.50 35.31 31.81
CA ASN A 396 -8.74 35.18 33.03
C ASN A 396 -9.27 34.01 33.88
N PRO A 397 -8.43 33.11 34.44
CA PRO A 397 -8.93 32.10 35.37
C PRO A 397 -9.25 32.81 36.68
N ALA A 398 -10.46 33.36 36.79
CA ALA A 398 -11.01 33.77 38.05
C ALA A 398 -11.17 32.52 38.91
N MET A 399 -10.38 32.45 39.97
CA MET A 399 -10.56 31.55 41.10
C MET A 399 -12.03 31.57 41.53
N LEU A 400 -12.74 30.47 41.30
CA LEU A 400 -14.03 30.21 41.92
C LEU A 400 -13.93 28.95 42.75
N ASN A 401 -13.53 29.22 43.97
CA ASN A 401 -13.76 28.45 45.18
C ASN A 401 -15.26 28.13 45.29
N MET A 402 -15.67 26.87 45.14
CA MET A 402 -16.95 26.35 45.62
C MET A 402 -16.76 24.90 46.06
N ALA A 403 -16.64 24.74 47.37
CA ALA A 403 -17.08 23.55 48.06
C ALA A 403 -18.60 23.43 47.89
N ALA A 404 -19.11 22.27 47.46
CA ALA A 404 -20.33 21.65 47.99
C ALA A 404 -20.73 20.38 47.20
N THR A 405 -20.96 19.33 47.99
CA THR A 405 -21.99 18.30 47.83
C THR A 405 -21.96 17.36 46.62
N ILE A 406 -21.49 16.14 46.90
CA ILE A 406 -21.68 14.92 46.10
C ILE A 406 -23.11 14.40 46.31
N PRO A 407 -23.93 14.16 45.27
CA PRO A 407 -25.13 13.34 45.39
C PRO A 407 -24.76 11.87 45.15
N MET A 408 -25.05 11.03 46.14
CA MET A 408 -24.94 9.57 46.09
C MET A 408 -26.00 9.01 45.13
N ILE A 409 -25.56 8.32 44.07
CA ILE A 409 -26.43 7.52 43.20
C ILE A 409 -26.53 6.10 43.78
N ASN A 410 -27.76 5.74 44.14
CA ASN A 410 -28.15 4.47 44.72
C ASN A 410 -28.32 3.42 43.60
N PHE A 411 -27.55 2.33 43.63
CA PHE A 411 -27.70 1.20 42.71
C PHE A 411 -28.54 0.09 43.38
N PRO A 412 -29.68 -0.33 42.82
CA PRO A 412 -30.32 -1.55 43.26
C PRO A 412 -29.59 -2.78 42.70
N VAL A 413 -29.15 -3.63 43.63
CA VAL A 413 -28.61 -4.97 43.41
C VAL A 413 -29.78 -5.90 43.06
N SER A 414 -29.78 -6.48 41.86
CA SER A 414 -30.68 -7.59 41.51
C SER A 414 -29.88 -8.88 41.37
N SER A 415 -30.32 -9.90 42.13
CA SER A 415 -29.78 -11.26 42.18
C SER A 415 -30.12 -12.07 40.92
N PRO A 416 -29.33 -13.12 40.58
CA PRO A 416 -29.57 -13.96 39.41
C PRO A 416 -30.54 -15.10 39.73
N MET A 417 -31.54 -15.30 38.87
CA MET A 417 -32.36 -16.51 38.81
C MET A 417 -31.82 -17.44 37.71
N LEU A 418 -31.51 -18.67 38.10
CA LEU A 418 -31.27 -19.83 37.24
C LEU A 418 -32.60 -20.42 36.78
N TYR A 419 -32.72 -20.94 35.55
CA TYR A 419 -33.48 -22.14 35.15
C TYR A 419 -33.29 -22.44 33.63
N PRO A 420 -33.62 -23.65 33.12
CA PRO A 420 -32.76 -24.36 32.17
C PRO A 420 -33.40 -24.65 30.79
N VAL A 421 -32.52 -25.04 29.86
CA VAL A 421 -32.63 -26.00 28.73
C VAL A 421 -34.02 -26.40 28.21
N SER A 422 -34.28 -26.17 26.90
CA SER A 422 -34.56 -27.23 25.90
C SER A 422 -34.92 -26.73 24.48
N ALA A 423 -34.27 -27.34 23.49
CA ALA A 423 -34.77 -27.90 22.21
C ALA A 423 -35.51 -27.05 21.12
N SER A 424 -34.90 -27.06 19.93
CA SER A 424 -35.43 -27.30 18.57
C SER A 424 -36.72 -26.63 18.06
N GLY A 425 -36.64 -25.99 16.89
CA GLY A 425 -37.80 -25.78 16.01
C GLY A 425 -37.59 -24.72 14.93
N SER A 426 -37.48 -25.16 13.68
CA SER A 426 -37.52 -24.37 12.44
C SER A 426 -38.89 -23.71 12.19
N LEU A 427 -38.93 -22.54 11.52
CA LEU A 427 -39.75 -22.22 10.32
C LEU A 427 -39.76 -20.69 10.00
N THR A 428 -39.27 -20.37 8.79
CA THR A 428 -39.68 -19.36 7.76
C THR A 428 -40.11 -17.89 8.07
N PRO A 429 -39.91 -16.96 7.12
CA PRO A 429 -39.80 -15.52 7.37
C PRO A 429 -41.10 -14.74 7.09
N ALA A 430 -41.33 -13.67 7.86
CA ALA A 430 -42.36 -12.68 7.60
C ALA A 430 -41.72 -11.34 7.20
N SER A 431 -42.12 -10.85 6.03
CA SER A 431 -41.74 -9.58 5.41
C SER A 431 -42.52 -8.41 6.03
N THR A 432 -41.79 -7.39 6.50
CA THR A 432 -42.34 -6.07 6.84
C THR A 432 -41.57 -4.97 6.09
N PRO A 433 -42.23 -3.91 5.60
CA PRO A 433 -41.58 -2.88 4.80
C PRO A 433 -40.83 -1.87 5.69
N PRO A 434 -39.67 -1.33 5.28
CA PRO A 434 -39.02 -0.27 6.05
C PRO A 434 -39.63 1.09 5.67
N MET A 435 -40.16 1.78 6.67
CA MET A 435 -40.42 3.21 6.58
C MET A 435 -39.11 3.97 6.40
N SER A 436 -39.08 4.82 5.38
CA SER A 436 -38.04 5.79 5.09
C SER A 436 -37.93 6.84 6.21
N ARG A 437 -36.82 6.82 6.95
CA ARG A 437 -36.39 7.92 7.81
C ARG A 437 -35.38 8.79 7.05
N PRO A 438 -35.44 10.14 7.20
CA PRO A 438 -34.46 11.03 6.58
C PRO A 438 -33.09 10.85 7.24
N ALA A 439 -32.05 10.77 6.40
CA ALA A 439 -30.66 10.67 6.81
C ALA A 439 -30.23 11.94 7.54
N THR A 440 -30.06 11.83 8.85
CA THR A 440 -29.34 12.82 9.66
C THR A 440 -27.85 12.53 9.52
N VAL A 441 -27.06 13.60 9.36
CA VAL A 441 -25.60 13.59 9.18
C VAL A 441 -24.97 12.81 10.33
N TYR A 442 -24.47 11.62 10.03
CA TYR A 442 -23.80 10.74 10.98
C TYR A 442 -22.32 11.16 11.07
N ASP A 443 -21.96 11.91 12.12
CA ASP A 443 -20.59 12.34 12.38
C ASP A 443 -19.80 11.26 13.14
N LEU A 444 -19.07 10.45 12.36
CA LEU A 444 -18.21 9.36 12.83
C LEU A 444 -16.94 9.83 13.59
N ALA A 445 -16.68 11.13 13.71
CA ALA A 445 -15.53 11.64 14.47
C ALA A 445 -15.69 11.43 15.99
N SER A 446 -16.93 11.31 16.48
CA SER A 446 -17.26 11.22 17.90
C SER A 446 -17.02 9.82 18.52
N GLU A 447 -16.95 8.76 17.71
CA GLU A 447 -16.96 7.37 18.18
C GLU A 447 -15.66 6.92 18.87
N PHE A 448 -14.56 7.67 18.73
CA PHE A 448 -13.27 7.36 19.38
C PHE A 448 -12.95 8.28 20.57
N GLY A 449 -13.75 9.33 20.80
CA GLY A 449 -13.55 10.28 21.91
C GLY A 449 -13.94 9.72 23.30
N GLN A 450 -14.51 8.51 23.37
CA GLN A 450 -15.04 7.93 24.61
C GLN A 450 -14.49 6.54 24.95
N MET A 451 -13.35 6.12 24.41
CA MET A 451 -12.70 4.89 24.87
C MET A 451 -12.05 5.11 26.25
N GLN A 452 -12.87 4.99 27.30
CA GLN A 452 -12.43 4.90 28.68
C GLN A 452 -11.77 3.53 28.88
N LEU A 453 -10.44 3.50 28.85
CA LEU A 453 -9.65 2.30 29.14
C LEU A 453 -9.79 1.93 30.63
N SER A 454 -10.79 1.10 30.95
CA SER A 454 -10.87 0.42 32.24
C SER A 454 -9.87 -0.74 32.24
N MET A 455 -8.74 -0.56 32.92
CA MET A 455 -7.75 -1.62 33.15
C MET A 455 -8.06 -2.35 34.46
N GLY A 456 -8.60 -3.57 34.34
CA GLY A 456 -8.66 -4.53 35.42
C GLY A 456 -7.25 -5.02 35.78
N ARG A 457 -6.88 -4.87 37.05
CA ARG A 457 -5.68 -5.45 37.66
C ARG A 457 -5.80 -6.98 37.69
N GLY A 458 -4.99 -7.67 36.90
CA GLY A 458 -4.76 -9.11 36.99
C GLY A 458 -3.30 -9.40 37.28
N ASN A 459 -3.05 -10.02 38.43
CA ASN A 459 -1.73 -10.29 38.99
C ASN A 459 -1.26 -11.72 38.64
N SER A 460 0.06 -11.86 38.48
CA SER A 460 0.92 -13.03 38.76
C SER A 460 1.09 -14.22 37.79
N GLY A 461 2.38 -14.56 37.61
CA GLY A 461 2.97 -15.86 37.26
C GLY A 461 3.39 -15.98 35.79
N GLY A 462 4.64 -16.25 35.37
CA GLY A 462 5.87 -16.73 35.99
C GLY A 462 6.62 -17.59 34.95
N ALA A 463 7.96 -17.58 34.94
CA ALA A 463 8.90 -18.41 34.14
C ALA A 463 9.01 -18.07 32.62
N THR A 464 10.15 -18.11 31.92
CA THR A 464 11.52 -18.58 32.19
C THR A 464 12.48 -17.95 31.16
N HIS A 465 13.70 -17.67 31.61
CA HIS A 465 14.87 -17.20 30.86
C HIS A 465 15.25 -18.11 29.65
N LEU A 466 15.56 -17.50 28.50
CA LEU A 466 16.56 -18.01 27.56
C LEU A 466 17.31 -16.81 26.93
N THR A 467 18.52 -16.58 27.43
CA THR A 467 19.50 -15.59 26.96
C THR A 467 20.31 -16.14 25.79
N ALA A 468 20.40 -15.38 24.70
CA ALA A 468 21.34 -15.63 23.59
C ALA A 468 22.66 -14.85 23.82
N PRO A 469 23.81 -15.38 23.37
CA PRO A 469 25.11 -14.79 23.66
C PRO A 469 25.44 -13.59 22.77
N SER A 470 26.02 -12.58 23.42
CA SER A 470 26.67 -11.41 22.87
C SER A 470 27.96 -11.76 22.13
N ARG A 471 28.17 -11.20 20.93
CA ARG A 471 29.49 -11.11 20.29
C ARG A 471 29.94 -9.66 20.22
N LEU A 472 31.12 -9.46 20.77
CA LEU A 472 31.88 -8.23 20.89
C LEU A 472 32.37 -7.71 19.53
N ALA A 473 32.49 -6.39 19.50
CA ALA A 473 33.02 -5.55 18.46
C ALA A 473 34.47 -5.90 18.07
N ASN A 474 34.80 -5.65 16.81
CA ASN A 474 36.12 -5.14 16.47
C ASN A 474 36.00 -4.19 15.28
N GLY A 475 36.35 -2.93 15.52
CA GLY A 475 36.37 -1.87 14.51
C GLY A 475 37.69 -1.86 13.76
N ARG A 476 37.64 -1.50 12.48
CA ARG A 476 38.76 -0.84 11.78
C ARG A 476 38.20 0.22 10.82
N ARG A 477 38.52 1.47 11.15
CA ARG A 477 38.54 2.63 10.25
C ARG A 477 39.47 2.34 9.07
N LEU A 478 39.10 2.77 7.87
CA LEU A 478 40.06 3.19 6.85
C LEU A 478 39.51 4.37 6.05
N HIS A 479 40.47 5.19 5.64
CA HIS A 479 40.39 6.57 5.19
C HIS A 479 39.95 6.74 3.73
N SER A 480 39.30 7.88 3.50
CA SER A 480 39.29 8.82 2.36
C SER A 480 40.18 8.62 1.10
N PHE A 481 39.66 9.19 0.00
CA PHE A 481 40.26 9.72 -1.27
C PHE A 481 40.01 8.89 -2.56
N PRO A 482 40.04 9.50 -3.78
CA PRO A 482 39.22 10.62 -4.27
C PRO A 482 38.59 10.35 -5.67
N GLY A 483 37.83 11.34 -6.14
CA GLY A 483 37.10 11.33 -7.41
C GLY A 483 37.94 11.34 -8.69
N LEU A 484 37.30 10.88 -9.76
CA LEU A 484 37.73 10.98 -11.15
C LEU A 484 36.64 11.72 -11.94
N GLN A 485 36.98 12.91 -12.44
CA GLN A 485 36.27 13.58 -13.52
C GLN A 485 36.62 12.91 -14.87
N PRO A 486 35.68 12.79 -15.82
CA PRO A 486 36.02 12.54 -17.21
C PRO A 486 36.41 13.85 -17.91
N LYS A 487 37.56 13.81 -18.59
CA LYS A 487 38.00 14.82 -19.57
C LYS A 487 37.07 14.83 -20.78
N VAL A 488 36.77 16.05 -21.23
CA VAL A 488 36.27 16.38 -22.56
C VAL A 488 37.47 16.42 -23.50
N ASP A 489 37.46 15.60 -24.54
CA ASP A 489 38.38 15.76 -25.68
C ASP A 489 37.59 16.33 -26.86
N ASP A 490 37.96 17.56 -27.22
CA ASP A 490 37.65 18.20 -28.49
C ASP A 490 38.67 17.77 -29.56
N THR A 491 38.23 17.86 -30.82
CA THR A 491 38.99 17.84 -32.11
C THR A 491 39.30 16.47 -32.75
N LYS A 492 38.46 16.07 -33.71
CA LYS A 492 38.67 16.38 -35.14
C LYS A 492 37.39 16.19 -35.95
#